data_AF-A0A9D8WKC9-F1
#
_entry.id   AF-A0A9D8WKC9-F1
#
_cell.length_a   1.000
_cell.length_b   1.000
_cell.length_c   1.000
_cell.angle_alpha   90.00
_cell.angle_beta   90.00
_cell.angle_gamma   90.00
#
_symmetry.space_group_name_H-M   'P 1'
#
loop_
_entity.id
_entity.type
_entity.pdbx_description
1 polymer ?
#
loop_
_entity_poly.entity_id
_entity_poly.type
_entity_poly.pdbx_seq_one_letter_code
_entity_poly.pdbx_strand_id
1 'polypeptide(L)'
;KIDVQRRSMTGGVLSLHEGNVPVRNKGSGSKRLIATAMQMKLHDGKNISLIDELEAGLEPHRIRGLILKLKKSGQQIFTTTHSPVVLRELNVEKNELLVCRRDNDGSVKVNDLATVPHIQRSVWDNAEAFLGSKVIACEGETEIGCLRAYDKYRFALDTDAVPIWSLATSYFDCKTLNQVKRVSPNEVPLVC
;
A
#
# COMPACT_ATOMS: atom_id res chain seq x y z
N LYS A 1 -6.13 20.49 -26.45
CA LYS A 1 -6.26 21.91 -26.85
C LYS A 1 -5.61 22.73 -25.74
N ILE A 2 -4.55 23.47 -26.03
CA ILE A 2 -3.78 24.25 -25.05
C ILE A 2 -4.31 25.68 -25.14
N ASP A 3 -4.70 26.29 -24.02
CA ASP A 3 -5.10 27.69 -23.95
C ASP A 3 -4.06 28.48 -23.16
N VAL A 4 -3.56 29.56 -23.76
CA VAL A 4 -2.52 30.44 -23.19
C VAL A 4 -3.17 31.80 -22.97
N GLN A 5 -3.72 32.03 -21.77
CA GLN A 5 -4.24 33.35 -21.42
C GLN A 5 -3.14 34.24 -20.82
N ARG A 6 -2.93 35.37 -21.49
CA ARG A 6 -1.88 36.36 -21.23
C ARG A 6 -2.31 37.32 -20.12
N ARG A 7 -1.77 37.16 -18.90
CA ARG A 7 -1.67 38.23 -17.88
C ARG A 7 -0.33 38.12 -17.13
N SER A 8 0.30 39.28 -16.94
CA SER A 8 1.61 39.64 -16.37
C SER A 8 2.66 38.54 -16.12
N MET A 9 3.83 38.77 -16.72
CA MET A 9 4.95 37.86 -16.87
C MET A 9 5.77 37.69 -15.58
N THR A 10 5.53 36.60 -14.83
CA THR A 10 6.54 35.86 -14.03
C THR A 10 5.99 34.47 -13.70
N GLY A 11 6.41 33.42 -14.42
CA GLY A 11 6.07 32.02 -14.14
C GLY A 11 5.03 31.39 -15.09
N GLY A 12 5.42 30.33 -15.81
CA GLY A 12 4.72 29.79 -16.98
C GLY A 12 3.26 29.36 -16.78
N VAL A 13 2.38 29.79 -17.71
CA VAL A 13 0.94 29.51 -17.73
C VAL A 13 0.64 28.39 -18.74
N LEU A 14 0.88 27.14 -18.34
CA LEU A 14 0.41 25.96 -19.06
C LEU A 14 -0.65 25.26 -18.21
N SER A 15 -1.89 25.18 -18.69
CA SER A 15 -3.00 24.50 -17.99
C SER A 15 -3.44 23.28 -18.80
N LEU A 16 -3.38 22.09 -18.20
CA LEU A 16 -3.87 20.86 -18.82
C LEU A 16 -5.40 20.76 -18.70
N HIS A 17 -6.06 20.17 -19.71
CA HIS A 17 -7.52 20.02 -19.76
C HIS A 17 -7.90 18.56 -20.01
N GLU A 18 -8.95 18.10 -19.33
CA GLU A 18 -9.64 16.85 -19.63
C GLU A 18 -11.04 17.20 -20.15
N GLY A 19 -11.20 17.19 -21.47
CA GLY A 19 -12.40 17.74 -22.13
C GLY A 19 -12.52 19.25 -21.88
N ASN A 20 -13.67 19.70 -21.36
CA ASN A 20 -13.94 21.11 -21.07
C ASN A 20 -13.57 21.53 -19.63
N VAL A 21 -13.04 20.61 -18.81
CA VAL A 21 -12.71 20.90 -17.41
C VAL A 21 -11.19 21.08 -17.27
N PRO A 22 -10.73 22.25 -16.81
CA PRO A 22 -9.33 22.46 -16.44
C PRO A 22 -8.91 21.47 -15.36
N VAL A 23 -7.73 20.86 -15.50
CA VAL A 23 -7.20 19.89 -14.53
C VAL A 23 -7.04 20.50 -13.13
N ARG A 24 -6.86 21.83 -13.03
CA ARG A 24 -6.86 22.55 -11.75
C ARG A 24 -8.17 22.40 -10.96
N ASN A 25 -9.30 22.17 -11.64
CA ASN A 25 -10.62 21.99 -11.03
C ASN A 25 -10.95 20.52 -10.71
N LYS A 26 -10.02 19.60 -10.98
CA LYS A 26 -10.20 18.17 -10.66
C LYS A 26 -9.75 17.88 -9.22
N GLY A 27 -10.32 16.82 -8.64
CA GLY A 27 -9.89 16.29 -7.34
C GLY A 27 -8.40 15.90 -7.32
N SER A 28 -7.82 15.86 -6.13
CA SER A 28 -6.38 15.58 -5.90
C SER A 28 -5.91 14.28 -6.56
N GLY A 29 -6.70 13.20 -6.50
CA GLY A 29 -6.38 11.94 -7.17
C GLY A 29 -6.24 12.05 -8.68
N SER A 30 -7.15 12.78 -9.33
CA SER A 30 -7.11 13.00 -10.78
C SER A 30 -5.89 13.82 -11.20
N LYS A 31 -5.53 14.84 -10.41
CA LYS A 31 -4.30 15.62 -10.63
C LYS A 31 -3.05 14.76 -10.53
N ARG A 32 -2.99 13.87 -9.53
CA ARG A 32 -1.87 12.92 -9.34
C ARG A 32 -1.75 11.93 -10.49
N LEU A 33 -2.85 11.28 -10.91
CA LEU A 33 -2.82 10.37 -12.05
C LEU A 33 -2.30 11.03 -13.33
N ILE A 34 -2.69 12.28 -13.56
CA ILE A 34 -2.22 13.06 -14.69
C ILE A 34 -0.72 13.34 -14.58
N ALA A 35 -0.25 13.77 -13.41
CA ALA A 35 1.17 14.00 -13.17
C ALA A 35 2.00 12.71 -13.35
N THR A 36 1.54 11.58 -12.80
CA THR A 36 2.18 10.28 -13.01
C THR A 36 2.19 9.89 -14.48
N ALA A 37 1.06 10.05 -15.19
CA ALA A 37 0.99 9.74 -16.61
C ALA A 37 1.91 10.63 -17.47
N MET A 38 2.10 11.90 -17.09
CA MET A 38 3.09 12.77 -17.72
C MET A 38 4.50 12.25 -17.46
N GLN A 39 4.84 11.97 -16.21
CA GLN A 39 6.15 11.44 -15.83
C GLN A 39 6.48 10.14 -16.58
N MET A 40 5.49 9.27 -16.76
CA MET A 40 5.63 8.03 -17.52
C MET A 40 5.87 8.28 -19.02
N LYS A 41 5.33 9.36 -19.60
CA LYS A 41 5.52 9.70 -21.01
C LYS A 41 6.82 10.45 -21.30
N LEU A 42 7.49 10.96 -20.28
CA LEU A 42 8.79 11.60 -20.44
C LEU A 42 9.87 10.53 -20.68
N HIS A 43 10.83 10.85 -21.55
CA HIS A 43 12.03 10.03 -21.83
C HIS A 43 11.83 8.64 -22.47
N ASP A 44 10.76 8.43 -23.26
CA ASP A 44 10.58 7.22 -24.08
C ASP A 44 10.69 5.89 -23.29
N GLY A 45 10.32 5.92 -22.00
CA GLY A 45 10.36 4.74 -21.12
C GLY A 45 11.74 4.39 -20.54
N LYS A 46 12.80 5.17 -20.82
CA LYS A 46 14.16 4.94 -20.28
C LYS A 46 14.45 5.78 -19.04
N ASN A 47 13.59 5.73 -18.05
CA ASN A 47 13.76 6.48 -16.80
C ASN A 47 13.44 5.61 -15.57
N ILE A 48 14.01 6.02 -14.44
CA ILE A 48 13.66 5.51 -13.11
C ILE A 48 12.65 6.48 -12.51
N SER A 49 11.54 5.96 -11.99
CA SER A 49 10.50 6.77 -11.34
C SER A 49 10.37 6.38 -9.86
N LEU A 50 10.29 7.39 -9.00
CA LEU A 50 9.97 7.23 -7.58
C LEU A 50 8.58 7.80 -7.31
N ILE A 51 7.71 6.99 -6.72
CA ILE A 51 6.32 7.37 -6.39
C ILE A 51 6.10 7.13 -4.91
N ASP A 52 5.89 8.20 -4.15
CA ASP A 52 5.53 8.08 -2.74
C ASP A 52 4.02 7.93 -2.59
N GLU A 53 3.57 7.04 -1.71
CA GLU A 53 2.16 6.73 -1.41
C GLU A 53 1.31 6.59 -2.69
N LEU A 54 1.54 5.51 -3.44
CA LEU A 54 0.88 5.26 -4.73
C LEU A 54 -0.65 5.42 -4.69
N GLU A 55 -1.25 5.06 -3.56
CA GLU A 55 -2.68 5.09 -3.28
C GLU A 55 -3.24 6.48 -2.96
N ALA A 56 -2.39 7.45 -2.63
CA ALA A 56 -2.88 8.63 -1.92
C ALA A 56 -3.75 9.52 -2.82
N GLY A 57 -4.98 9.77 -2.35
CA GLY A 57 -6.02 10.48 -3.08
C GLY A 57 -6.73 9.64 -4.16
N LEU A 58 -6.49 8.33 -4.25
CA LEU A 58 -7.11 7.44 -5.22
C LEU A 58 -8.05 6.43 -4.57
N GLU A 59 -9.20 6.23 -5.20
CA GLU A 59 -10.11 5.15 -4.87
C GLU A 59 -9.51 3.78 -5.26
N PRO A 60 -9.84 2.67 -4.57
CA PRO A 60 -9.23 1.36 -4.80
C PRO A 60 -9.21 0.91 -6.27
N HIS A 61 -10.30 1.10 -7.00
CA HIS A 61 -10.39 0.72 -8.41
C HIS A 61 -9.43 1.51 -9.32
N ARG A 62 -9.09 2.76 -8.96
CA ARG A 62 -8.14 3.59 -9.71
C ARG A 62 -6.70 3.22 -9.40
N ILE A 63 -6.41 2.81 -8.15
CA ILE A 63 -5.11 2.25 -7.75
C ILE A 63 -4.79 1.04 -8.62
N ARG A 64 -5.73 0.09 -8.73
CA ARG A 64 -5.60 -1.09 -9.60
C ARG A 64 -5.28 -0.71 -11.05
N GLY A 65 -6.06 0.22 -11.61
CA GLY A 65 -5.84 0.72 -12.97
C GLY A 65 -4.49 1.40 -13.16
N LEU A 66 -4.00 2.11 -12.14
CA LEU A 66 -2.68 2.75 -12.15
C LEU A 66 -1.55 1.71 -12.13
N ILE A 67 -1.61 0.72 -11.22
CA ILE A 67 -0.61 -0.36 -11.13
C ILE A 67 -0.49 -1.10 -12.47
N LEU A 68 -1.61 -1.43 -13.12
CA LEU A 68 -1.60 -2.07 -14.44
C LEU A 68 -0.91 -1.22 -15.51
N LYS A 69 -1.09 0.11 -15.48
CA LYS A 69 -0.41 1.02 -16.41
C LYS A 69 1.08 1.12 -16.10
N LEU A 70 1.45 1.20 -14.83
CA LEU A 70 2.84 1.25 -14.38
C LEU A 70 3.59 -0.02 -14.80
N LYS A 71 3.01 -1.21 -14.59
CA LYS A 71 3.58 -2.49 -15.03
C LYS A 71 3.79 -2.59 -16.55
N LYS A 72 2.93 -1.94 -17.34
CA LYS A 72 3.04 -1.90 -18.82
C LYS A 72 4.02 -0.86 -19.36
N SER A 73 4.53 0.05 -18.51
CA SER A 73 5.36 1.16 -18.96
C SER A 73 6.76 0.75 -19.38
N GLY A 74 7.26 -0.40 -18.94
CA GLY A 74 8.65 -0.83 -19.13
C GLY A 74 9.67 -0.03 -18.31
N GLN A 75 9.22 0.93 -17.49
CA GLN A 75 10.07 1.75 -16.62
C GLN A 75 10.43 1.01 -15.33
N GLN A 76 11.59 1.34 -14.76
CA GLN A 76 11.91 0.91 -13.39
C GLN A 76 11.24 1.86 -12.40
N ILE A 77 10.36 1.33 -11.56
CA ILE A 77 9.50 2.12 -10.67
C ILE A 77 9.73 1.65 -9.25
N PHE A 78 10.12 2.58 -8.39
CA PHE A 78 10.15 2.39 -6.94
C PHE A 78 8.96 3.12 -6.35
N THR A 79 8.17 2.42 -5.56
CA THR A 79 6.99 3.00 -4.92
C THR A 79 6.91 2.64 -3.45
N THR A 80 6.41 3.56 -2.65
CA THR A 80 5.99 3.28 -1.28
C THR A 80 4.47 3.13 -1.23
N THR A 81 3.98 2.41 -0.23
CA THR A 81 2.56 2.17 0.00
C THR A 81 2.31 1.77 1.44
N HIS A 82 1.24 2.30 2.02
CA HIS A 82 0.60 1.84 3.24
C HIS A 82 -0.79 1.24 2.96
N SER A 83 -1.12 1.01 1.69
CA SER A 83 -2.42 0.53 1.27
C SER A 83 -2.44 -0.98 1.10
N PRO A 84 -3.32 -1.70 1.83
CA PRO A 84 -3.53 -3.12 1.58
C PRO A 84 -4.16 -3.38 0.21
N VAL A 85 -4.69 -2.36 -0.48
CA VAL A 85 -5.14 -2.52 -1.88
C VAL A 85 -3.94 -2.70 -2.81
N VAL A 86 -2.87 -1.91 -2.62
CA VAL A 86 -1.66 -2.02 -3.45
C VAL A 86 -0.98 -3.36 -3.23
N LEU A 87 -0.81 -3.77 -1.97
CA LEU A 87 -0.19 -5.05 -1.60
C LEU A 87 -0.85 -6.24 -2.30
N ARG A 88 -2.18 -6.21 -2.45
CA ARG A 88 -2.94 -7.29 -3.10
C ARG A 88 -2.71 -7.39 -4.61
N GLU A 89 -2.29 -6.31 -5.26
CA GLU A 89 -2.09 -6.25 -6.72
C GLU A 89 -0.64 -6.55 -7.15
N LEU A 90 0.27 -6.64 -6.17
CA LEU A 90 1.69 -6.95 -6.39
C LEU A 90 1.93 -8.46 -6.30
N ASN A 91 2.92 -8.92 -7.08
CA ASN A 91 3.32 -10.31 -7.15
C ASN A 91 4.68 -10.51 -6.45
N VAL A 92 4.65 -11.27 -5.37
CA VAL A 92 5.80 -11.59 -4.53
C VAL A 92 6.82 -12.44 -5.28
N GLU A 93 6.39 -13.41 -6.09
CA GLU A 93 7.28 -14.29 -6.86
C GLU A 93 8.09 -13.54 -7.93
N LYS A 94 7.65 -12.32 -8.28
CA LYS A 94 8.36 -11.43 -9.21
C LYS A 94 9.20 -10.36 -8.50
N ASN A 95 9.42 -10.49 -7.19
CA ASN A 95 10.16 -9.55 -6.36
C ASN A 95 9.57 -8.12 -6.41
N GLU A 96 8.25 -7.99 -6.57
CA GLU A 96 7.58 -6.68 -6.64
C GLU A 96 7.26 -6.10 -5.26
N LEU A 97 7.52 -6.84 -4.16
CA LEU A 97 7.12 -6.45 -2.82
C LEU A 97 8.26 -6.63 -1.81
N LEU A 98 8.69 -5.50 -1.23
CA LEU A 98 9.70 -5.42 -0.18
C LEU A 98 9.07 -4.83 1.07
N VAL A 99 9.36 -5.40 2.23
CA VAL A 99 8.88 -4.90 3.53
C VAL A 99 10.01 -4.22 4.25
N CYS A 100 9.89 -2.91 4.44
CA CYS A 100 10.83 -2.11 5.20
C CYS A 100 10.37 -2.01 6.66
N ARG A 101 11.26 -2.33 7.61
CA ARG A 101 11.01 -2.19 9.05
C ARG A 101 12.17 -1.48 9.72
N ARG A 102 11.84 -0.59 10.64
CA ARG A 102 12.82 0.06 11.52
C ARG A 102 12.98 -0.76 12.79
N ASP A 103 14.21 -1.08 13.14
CA ASP A 103 14.56 -1.76 14.38
C ASP A 103 14.79 -0.73 15.52
N ASN A 104 14.85 -1.20 16.76
CA ASN A 104 14.96 -0.35 17.95
C ASN A 104 16.25 0.46 17.99
N ASP A 105 17.32 -0.02 17.35
CA ASP A 105 18.60 0.67 17.21
C ASP A 105 18.58 1.78 16.14
N GLY A 106 17.45 1.94 15.43
CA GLY A 106 17.29 2.90 14.35
C GLY A 106 17.71 2.39 12.97
N SER A 107 18.25 1.18 12.86
CA SER A 107 18.54 0.54 11.58
C SER A 107 17.25 0.20 10.82
N VAL A 108 17.32 0.19 9.49
CA VAL A 108 16.20 -0.23 8.63
C VAL A 108 16.55 -1.55 7.97
N LYS A 109 15.74 -2.56 8.25
CA LYS A 109 15.80 -3.86 7.59
C LYS A 109 14.82 -3.87 6.42
N VAL A 110 15.28 -4.34 5.28
CA VAL A 110 14.47 -4.52 4.07
C VAL A 110 14.38 -6.01 3.80
N ASN A 111 13.18 -6.56 3.98
CA ASN A 111 12.93 -7.99 3.81
C ASN A 111 12.23 -8.22 2.47
N ASP A 112 12.82 -9.07 1.63
CA ASP A 112 12.19 -9.54 0.41
C ASP A 112 11.25 -10.71 0.73
N LEU A 113 9.96 -10.52 0.44
CA LEU A 113 8.94 -11.55 0.66
C LEU A 113 9.08 -12.74 -0.29
N ALA A 114 9.79 -12.58 -1.42
CA ALA A 114 10.08 -13.68 -2.35
C ALA A 114 10.89 -14.81 -1.70
N THR A 115 11.56 -14.53 -0.57
CA THR A 115 12.29 -15.54 0.20
C THR A 115 11.38 -16.56 0.89
N VAL A 116 10.10 -16.23 1.08
CA VAL A 116 9.12 -17.13 1.69
C VAL A 116 8.33 -17.87 0.60
N PRO A 117 8.45 -19.20 0.51
CA PRO A 117 7.73 -19.97 -0.50
C PRO A 117 6.21 -19.89 -0.28
N HIS A 118 5.45 -19.77 -1.37
CA HIS A 118 3.98 -19.80 -1.39
C HIS A 118 3.25 -18.71 -0.56
N ILE A 119 3.94 -17.63 -0.16
CA ILE A 119 3.36 -16.56 0.66
C ILE A 119 2.34 -15.67 -0.06
N GLN A 120 2.26 -15.73 -1.40
CA GLN A 120 1.40 -14.87 -2.22
C GLN A 120 -0.06 -14.87 -1.75
N ARG A 121 -0.59 -16.05 -1.42
CA ARG A 121 -1.97 -16.19 -0.94
C ARG A 121 -2.17 -15.49 0.41
N SER A 122 -1.21 -15.65 1.31
CA SER A 122 -1.22 -14.98 2.62
C SER A 122 -1.17 -13.45 2.48
N VAL A 123 -0.43 -12.92 1.51
CA VAL A 123 -0.44 -11.47 1.20
C VAL A 123 -1.82 -11.00 0.73
N TRP A 124 -2.52 -11.79 -0.07
CA TRP A 124 -3.86 -11.44 -0.53
C TRP A 124 -4.89 -11.41 0.60
N ASP A 125 -4.93 -12.51 1.36
CA ASP A 125 -5.91 -12.73 2.41
C ASP A 125 -5.65 -11.81 3.62
N ASN A 126 -4.37 -11.60 3.97
CA ASN A 126 -3.94 -10.91 5.18
C ASN A 126 -3.08 -9.65 4.90
N ALA A 127 -3.38 -8.89 3.84
CA ALA A 127 -2.59 -7.72 3.44
C ALA A 127 -2.30 -6.71 4.58
N GLU A 128 -3.26 -6.52 5.49
CA GLU A 128 -3.14 -5.63 6.65
C GLU A 128 -2.07 -6.08 7.66
N ALA A 129 -1.82 -7.39 7.75
CA ALA A 129 -0.80 -7.95 8.64
C ALA A 129 0.62 -7.53 8.26
N PHE A 130 0.88 -7.33 6.98
CA PHE A 130 2.19 -6.91 6.48
C PHE A 130 2.51 -5.45 6.79
N LEU A 131 1.49 -4.64 7.11
CA LEU A 131 1.61 -3.22 7.46
C LEU A 131 1.63 -2.99 8.97
N GLY A 132 1.08 -3.92 9.76
CA GLY A 132 1.00 -3.82 11.22
C GLY A 132 2.36 -3.97 11.91
N SER A 133 2.59 -3.27 13.02
CA SER A 133 3.81 -3.43 13.84
C SER A 133 3.81 -4.72 14.66
N LYS A 134 2.61 -5.19 15.02
CA LYS A 134 2.34 -6.40 15.77
C LYS A 134 1.33 -7.22 15.00
N VAL A 135 1.50 -8.53 14.97
CA VAL A 135 0.58 -9.44 14.29
C VAL A 135 0.10 -10.50 15.25
N ILE A 136 -1.21 -10.66 15.37
CA ILE A 136 -1.84 -11.75 16.13
C ILE A 136 -2.29 -12.80 15.13
N ALA A 137 -1.63 -13.95 15.15
CA ALA A 137 -2.03 -15.11 14.37
C ALA A 137 -3.24 -15.79 15.00
N CYS A 138 -4.26 -16.04 14.20
CA CYS A 138 -5.50 -16.70 14.57
C CYS A 138 -5.71 -17.91 13.65
N GLU A 139 -6.27 -19.00 14.16
CA GLU A 139 -6.59 -20.18 13.35
C GLU A 139 -7.56 -19.84 12.21
N GLY A 140 -8.53 -18.97 12.49
CA GLY A 140 -9.58 -18.61 11.54
C GLY A 140 -10.38 -17.37 11.94
N GLU A 141 -11.37 -17.04 11.11
CA GLU A 141 -12.23 -15.86 11.28
C GLU A 141 -13.02 -15.87 12.60
N THR A 142 -13.32 -17.05 13.16
CA THR A 142 -14.01 -17.19 14.46
C THR A 142 -13.19 -16.55 15.58
N GLU A 143 -11.89 -16.85 15.68
CA GLU A 143 -11.01 -16.28 16.70
C GLU A 143 -10.82 -14.78 16.52
N ILE A 144 -10.66 -14.33 15.26
CA ILE A 144 -10.59 -12.91 14.92
C ILE A 144 -11.87 -12.19 15.37
N GLY A 145 -13.04 -12.81 15.15
CA GLY A 145 -14.33 -12.32 15.61
C GLY A 145 -14.41 -12.23 17.13
N CYS A 146 -13.96 -13.26 17.85
CA CYS A 146 -13.89 -13.27 19.31
C CYS A 146 -12.97 -12.16 19.85
N LEU A 147 -11.77 -11.99 19.28
CA LEU A 147 -10.84 -10.92 19.66
C LEU A 147 -11.45 -9.54 19.45
N ARG A 148 -12.11 -9.32 18.30
CA ARG A 148 -12.81 -8.05 18.02
C ARG A 148 -13.97 -7.81 18.98
N ALA A 149 -14.73 -8.84 19.34
CA ALA A 149 -15.82 -8.73 20.30
C ALA A 149 -15.30 -8.42 21.71
N TYR A 150 -14.22 -9.07 22.12
CA TYR A 150 -13.56 -8.83 23.41
C TYR A 150 -13.02 -7.40 23.50
N ASP A 151 -12.40 -6.90 22.44
CA ASP A 151 -11.86 -5.53 22.41
C ASP A 151 -12.97 -4.48 22.50
N LYS A 152 -14.11 -4.70 21.82
CA LYS A 152 -15.32 -3.87 21.98
C LYS A 152 -15.88 -3.93 23.41
N TYR A 153 -15.92 -5.11 24.01
CA TYR A 153 -16.37 -5.28 25.39
C TYR A 153 -15.48 -4.51 26.37
N ARG A 154 -14.16 -4.61 26.21
CA ARG A 154 -13.20 -3.84 27.03
C ARG A 154 -13.38 -2.34 26.87
N PHE A 155 -13.49 -1.86 25.64
CA PHE A 155 -13.71 -0.44 25.35
C PHE A 155 -15.03 0.09 25.94
N ALA A 156 -16.05 -0.76 25.99
CA ALA A 156 -17.34 -0.42 26.61
C ALA A 156 -17.28 -0.35 28.15
N LEU A 157 -16.42 -1.14 28.79
CA LEU A 157 -16.20 -1.12 30.24
C LEU A 157 -15.33 0.05 30.70
N ASP A 158 -14.31 0.37 29.92
CA ASP A 158 -13.33 1.40 30.21
C ASP A 158 -13.03 2.17 28.92
N THR A 159 -13.51 3.41 28.86
CA THR A 159 -13.34 4.27 27.66
C THR A 159 -11.89 4.73 27.48
N ASP A 160 -11.07 4.65 28.52
CA ASP A 160 -9.63 4.93 28.44
C ASP A 160 -8.82 3.72 27.94
N ALA A 161 -9.44 2.52 27.89
CA ALA A 161 -8.80 1.34 27.33
C ALA A 161 -8.66 1.46 25.82
N VAL A 162 -7.42 1.56 25.33
CA VAL A 162 -7.16 1.64 23.89
C VAL A 162 -7.41 0.27 23.23
N PRO A 163 -8.25 0.19 22.17
CA PRO A 163 -8.46 -1.05 21.45
C PRO A 163 -7.15 -1.59 20.86
N ILE A 164 -6.96 -2.91 20.92
CA ILE A 164 -5.76 -3.61 20.46
C ILE A 164 -5.43 -3.26 19.00
N TRP A 165 -6.43 -3.16 18.12
CA TRP A 165 -6.23 -2.79 16.71
C TRP A 165 -5.65 -1.39 16.53
N SER A 166 -5.86 -0.48 17.49
CA SER A 166 -5.34 0.90 17.43
C SER A 166 -3.86 0.97 17.81
N LEU A 167 -3.31 -0.08 18.42
CA LEU A 167 -1.89 -0.18 18.81
C LEU A 167 -1.00 -0.72 17.68
N ALA A 168 -1.36 -0.40 16.43
CA ALA A 168 -0.72 -0.92 15.22
C ALA A 168 -0.63 -2.46 15.22
N THR A 169 -1.71 -3.11 15.68
CA THR A 169 -1.87 -4.57 15.71
C THR A 169 -2.77 -5.00 14.57
N SER A 170 -2.33 -5.97 13.79
CA SER A 170 -3.11 -6.59 12.72
C SER A 170 -3.42 -8.05 13.07
N TYR A 171 -4.56 -8.55 12.61
CA TYR A 171 -4.92 -9.96 12.73
C TYR A 171 -4.45 -10.70 11.48
N PHE A 172 -3.97 -11.93 11.65
CA PHE A 172 -3.57 -12.82 10.56
C PHE A 172 -4.38 -14.10 10.66
N ASP A 173 -5.19 -14.37 9.65
CA ASP A 173 -5.96 -15.59 9.50
C ASP A 173 -5.07 -16.68 8.88
N CYS A 174 -4.74 -17.69 9.68
CA CYS A 174 -3.91 -18.82 9.27
C CYS A 174 -4.69 -19.92 8.54
N LYS A 175 -6.03 -19.86 8.47
CA LYS A 175 -6.96 -20.84 7.89
C LYS A 175 -6.89 -22.29 8.45
N THR A 176 -5.76 -22.77 8.97
CA THR A 176 -5.58 -24.12 9.52
C THR A 176 -4.38 -24.17 10.48
N LEU A 177 -4.46 -24.96 11.56
CA LEU A 177 -3.39 -25.14 12.56
C LEU A 177 -2.03 -25.58 11.98
N ASN A 178 -2.03 -26.41 10.94
CA ASN A 178 -0.81 -26.89 10.28
C ASN A 178 -0.02 -25.78 9.56
N GLN A 179 -0.65 -24.63 9.34
CA GLN A 179 -0.03 -23.47 8.70
C GLN A 179 0.52 -22.49 9.74
N VAL A 180 0.23 -22.64 11.03
CA VAL A 180 0.83 -21.81 12.08
C VAL A 180 2.25 -22.29 12.35
N LYS A 181 3.19 -22.07 11.42
CA LYS A 181 4.61 -22.29 11.71
C LYS A 181 5.08 -21.17 12.63
N ARG A 182 5.45 -21.53 13.85
CA ARG A 182 6.15 -20.62 14.78
C ARG A 182 7.35 -20.06 14.05
N VAL A 183 7.29 -18.77 13.72
CA VAL A 183 8.52 -18.02 13.70
C VAL A 183 8.36 -16.78 14.58
N SER A 184 9.06 -16.85 15.71
CA SER A 184 9.28 -15.76 16.65
C SER A 184 10.67 -15.16 16.40
N PRO A 185 11.05 -14.09 17.08
CA PRO A 185 10.80 -12.72 16.68
C PRO A 185 12.15 -12.01 16.48
N ASN A 186 12.58 -11.83 15.24
CA ASN A 186 13.56 -10.80 14.85
C ASN A 186 13.77 -10.69 13.33
N GLU A 187 13.19 -11.61 12.56
CA GLU A 187 13.39 -11.68 11.11
C GLU A 187 12.08 -12.08 10.44
N VAL A 188 11.05 -11.21 10.47
CA VAL A 188 9.63 -11.51 10.16
C VAL A 188 9.39 -12.77 9.32
N PRO A 189 8.78 -13.80 9.94
CA PRO A 189 7.97 -14.72 9.15
C PRO A 189 6.68 -15.04 9.90
N LEU A 190 5.55 -14.65 9.32
CA LEU A 190 4.34 -15.43 9.48
C LEU A 190 4.13 -16.14 8.17
N VAL A 191 4.79 -17.30 8.07
CA VAL A 191 4.51 -18.27 7.03
C VAL A 191 3.30 -19.06 7.48
N CYS A 192 2.29 -19.08 6.60
CA CYS A 192 1.38 -20.20 6.47
C CYS A 192 1.83 -21.06 5.29
#